data_AF-A0A402D087-F1
#
_entry.id   AF-A0A402D087-F1
#
_cell.length_a   1.000
_cell.length_b   1.000
_cell.length_c   1.000
_cell.angle_alpha   90.00
_cell.angle_beta   90.00
_cell.angle_gamma   90.00
#
_symmetry.space_group_name_H-M   'P 1'
#
loop_
_entity.id
_entity.type
_entity.pdbx_description
1 polymer ?
#
loop_
_entity_poly.entity_id
_entity_poly.type
_entity_poly.pdbx_seq_one_letter_code
_entity_poly.pdbx_strand_id
1 'polypeptide(L)'
;MMIDKNEATAIASHYISISMLQSDEEWILNEPATIEKSYGWVFFCGSRHHLESYESDENPVGAPFLVKRENGEVLWFGGYDVEWILKGYELGFQCHIGDLTVTHVRDIEQTARYLNQLRLYNIIPELAYGVEWRIPQYYDLQQIKTLLRTVPVTFSNARILTEYETLYQMRASNCCRYEIREIRQDQLPIKSSQ
;
A
#
# COMPACT_ATOMS: atom_id res chain seq x y z
N MET A 1 14.59 2.60 -17.92
CA MET A 1 14.01 3.18 -19.14
C MET A 1 12.72 3.84 -18.69
N MET A 2 12.63 5.16 -18.77
CA MET A 2 11.40 5.85 -18.36
C MET A 2 10.33 5.64 -19.44
N ILE A 3 9.10 5.40 -19.02
CA ILE A 3 7.97 5.26 -19.94
C ILE A 3 7.32 6.60 -20.23
N ASP A 4 6.71 6.74 -21.40
CA ASP A 4 5.89 7.89 -21.76
C ASP A 4 4.41 7.70 -21.40
N LYS A 5 3.58 8.72 -21.69
CA LYS A 5 2.14 8.69 -21.39
C LYS A 5 1.40 7.60 -22.18
N ASN A 6 1.79 7.34 -23.43
CA ASN A 6 1.12 6.33 -24.26
C ASN A 6 1.41 4.93 -23.73
N GLU A 7 2.66 4.67 -23.34
CA GLU A 7 3.07 3.44 -22.68
C GLU A 7 2.35 3.27 -21.33
N ALA A 8 2.26 4.34 -20.53
CA ALA A 8 1.53 4.31 -19.26
C ALA A 8 0.03 4.01 -19.44
N THR A 9 -0.61 4.63 -20.44
CA THR A 9 -2.02 4.35 -20.79
C THR A 9 -2.21 2.90 -21.22
N ALA A 10 -1.30 2.35 -22.02
CA ALA A 10 -1.36 0.94 -22.45
C ALA A 10 -1.26 -0.02 -21.24
N ILE A 11 -0.35 0.26 -20.31
CA ILE A 11 -0.22 -0.48 -19.05
C ILE A 11 -1.50 -0.37 -18.21
N ALA A 12 -2.05 0.84 -18.06
CA ALA A 12 -3.26 1.07 -17.30
C ALA A 12 -4.47 0.32 -17.87
N SER A 13 -4.67 0.36 -19.18
CA SER A 13 -5.73 -0.39 -19.87
C SER A 13 -5.56 -1.90 -19.68
N HIS A 14 -4.34 -2.42 -19.77
CA HIS A 14 -4.06 -3.84 -19.52
C HIS A 14 -4.30 -4.24 -18.05
N TYR A 15 -3.92 -3.38 -17.11
CA TYR A 15 -4.13 -3.60 -15.68
C TYR A 15 -5.62 -3.72 -15.34
N ILE A 16 -6.46 -2.82 -15.88
CA ILE A 16 -7.92 -2.84 -15.69
C ILE A 16 -8.51 -4.12 -16.30
N SER A 17 -8.10 -4.49 -17.52
CA SER A 17 -8.66 -5.66 -18.19
C SER A 17 -8.37 -6.96 -17.43
N ILE A 18 -7.22 -7.07 -16.76
CA ILE A 18 -6.89 -8.20 -15.88
C ILE A 18 -7.64 -8.11 -14.53
N SER A 19 -7.66 -6.93 -13.91
CA SER A 19 -8.23 -6.75 -12.56
C SER A 19 -9.75 -6.91 -12.53
N MET A 20 -10.42 -6.61 -13.64
CA MET A 20 -11.86 -6.62 -13.77
C MET A 20 -12.39 -7.81 -14.59
N LEU A 21 -11.58 -8.87 -14.77
CA LEU A 21 -11.99 -10.08 -15.53
C LEU A 21 -13.28 -10.75 -15.02
N GLN A 22 -13.65 -10.51 -13.77
CA GLN A 22 -14.86 -11.08 -13.15
C GLN A 22 -16.11 -10.21 -13.30
N SER A 23 -15.98 -9.03 -13.90
CA SER A 23 -17.09 -8.12 -14.16
C SER A 23 -17.72 -8.43 -15.52
N ASP A 24 -19.05 -8.53 -15.58
CA ASP A 24 -19.79 -8.59 -16.84
C ASP A 24 -19.81 -7.24 -17.58
N GLU A 25 -19.44 -6.15 -16.89
CA GLU A 25 -19.33 -4.82 -17.46
C GLU A 25 -17.95 -4.55 -18.08
N GLU A 26 -17.93 -3.74 -19.14
CA GLU A 26 -16.70 -3.24 -19.73
C GLU A 26 -16.16 -2.05 -18.93
N TRP A 27 -14.95 -2.18 -18.41
CA TRP A 27 -14.27 -1.14 -17.65
C TRP A 27 -13.31 -0.36 -18.55
N ILE A 28 -13.38 0.97 -18.49
CA ILE A 28 -12.54 1.87 -19.28
C ILE A 28 -11.87 2.94 -18.41
N LEU A 29 -10.81 3.55 -18.95
CA LEU A 29 -10.14 4.69 -18.33
C LEU A 29 -10.98 5.96 -18.47
N ASN A 30 -11.07 6.72 -17.39
CA ASN A 30 -11.54 8.11 -17.41
C ASN A 30 -10.36 9.02 -17.73
N GLU A 31 -9.99 9.10 -19.02
CA GLU A 31 -8.82 9.88 -19.46
C GLU A 31 -8.86 11.35 -19.01
N PRO A 32 -10.00 12.08 -19.07
CA PRO A 32 -10.07 13.46 -18.59
C PRO A 32 -9.74 13.63 -17.10
N ALA A 33 -9.97 12.61 -16.27
CA ALA A 33 -9.67 12.65 -14.84
C ALA A 33 -8.20 12.28 -14.52
N THR A 34 -7.40 11.88 -15.52
CA THR A 34 -6.02 11.43 -15.29
C THR A 34 -5.17 12.57 -14.75
N ILE A 35 -4.48 12.33 -13.62
CA ILE A 35 -3.56 13.30 -13.03
C ILE A 35 -2.14 12.95 -13.46
N GLU A 36 -1.48 13.86 -14.18
CA GLU A 36 -0.06 13.73 -14.49
C GLU A 36 0.82 14.30 -13.36
N LYS A 37 1.84 13.53 -12.98
CA LYS A 37 2.88 13.90 -12.02
C LYS A 37 4.26 13.66 -12.64
N SER A 38 5.28 14.27 -12.04
CA SER A 38 6.67 14.03 -12.45
C SER A 38 7.10 12.57 -12.30
N TYR A 39 6.48 11.84 -11.36
CA TYR A 39 6.76 10.43 -11.06
C TYR A 39 5.82 9.43 -11.76
N GLY A 40 4.80 9.88 -12.52
CA GLY A 40 3.88 8.97 -13.19
C GLY A 40 2.52 9.57 -13.51
N TRP A 41 1.54 8.70 -13.76
CA TRP A 41 0.17 9.08 -14.08
C TRP A 41 -0.81 8.34 -13.16
N VAL A 42 -1.70 9.10 -12.52
CA VAL A 42 -2.79 8.54 -11.73
C VAL A 42 -3.99 8.39 -12.62
N PHE A 43 -4.40 7.15 -12.83
CA PHE A 43 -5.55 6.80 -13.65
C PHE A 43 -6.77 6.55 -12.78
N PHE A 44 -7.91 6.94 -13.33
CA PHE A 44 -9.23 6.64 -12.80
C PHE A 44 -9.94 5.75 -13.82
N CYS A 45 -10.74 4.81 -13.34
CA CYS A 45 -11.53 3.94 -14.19
C CYS A 45 -12.94 3.77 -13.65
N GLY A 46 -13.83 3.33 -14.52
CA GLY A 46 -15.20 3.00 -14.18
C GLY A 46 -15.78 2.14 -15.29
N SER A 47 -16.98 1.61 -15.07
CA SER A 47 -17.69 0.96 -16.16
C SER A 47 -18.02 1.97 -17.26
N ARG A 48 -17.97 1.52 -18.53
CA ARG A 48 -18.30 2.36 -19.69
C ARG A 48 -19.68 2.99 -19.51
N HIS A 49 -20.66 2.19 -19.09
CA HIS A 49 -22.02 2.67 -18.89
C HIS A 49 -22.09 3.82 -17.88
N HIS A 50 -21.39 3.72 -16.75
CA HIS A 50 -21.34 4.78 -15.74
C HIS A 50 -20.66 6.05 -16.26
N LEU A 51 -19.52 5.90 -16.96
CA LEU A 51 -18.76 7.05 -17.48
C LEU A 51 -19.46 7.77 -18.64
N GLU A 52 -20.32 7.08 -19.40
CA GLU A 52 -21.07 7.65 -20.52
C GLU A 52 -22.44 8.25 -20.12
N SER A 53 -23.15 7.64 -19.16
CA SER A 53 -24.52 8.02 -18.80
C SER A 53 -24.60 9.25 -17.90
N TYR A 54 -23.56 9.54 -17.10
CA TYR A 54 -23.57 10.58 -16.05
C TYR A 54 -24.77 10.46 -15.06
N GLU A 55 -25.50 9.34 -15.05
CA GLU A 55 -26.61 9.10 -14.13
C GLU A 55 -26.02 8.70 -12.77
N SER A 56 -26.18 9.58 -11.78
CA SER A 56 -25.29 9.67 -10.61
C SER A 56 -25.60 8.74 -9.43
N ASP A 57 -26.56 7.83 -9.55
CA ASP A 57 -27.07 7.10 -8.38
C ASP A 57 -26.58 5.64 -8.25
N GLU A 58 -25.94 5.08 -9.29
CA GLU A 58 -25.36 3.73 -9.23
C GLU A 58 -23.86 3.78 -9.57
N ASN A 59 -23.03 3.32 -8.63
CA ASN A 59 -21.58 3.50 -8.63
C ASN A 59 -20.87 2.20 -9.00
N PRO A 60 -19.96 2.22 -9.99
CA PRO A 60 -18.66 1.59 -9.75
C PRO A 60 -17.53 2.43 -10.33
N VAL A 61 -17.18 3.54 -9.67
CA VAL A 61 -15.87 4.15 -9.87
C VAL A 61 -14.83 3.23 -9.24
N GLY A 62 -13.93 2.73 -10.08
CA GLY A 62 -12.81 1.89 -9.66
C GLY A 62 -11.85 2.70 -8.80
N ALA A 63 -11.22 2.03 -7.85
CA ALA A 63 -10.18 2.64 -7.06
C ALA A 63 -9.04 3.12 -7.97
N PRO A 64 -8.60 4.39 -7.83
CA PRO A 64 -7.54 4.96 -8.65
C PRO A 64 -6.20 4.24 -8.40
N PHE A 65 -5.30 4.36 -9.37
CA PHE A 65 -3.98 3.75 -9.28
C PHE A 65 -2.94 4.60 -10.02
N LEU A 66 -1.69 4.51 -9.57
CA LEU A 66 -0.55 5.18 -10.18
C LEU A 66 0.20 4.19 -11.08
N VAL A 67 0.51 4.60 -12.31
CA VAL A 67 1.54 3.95 -13.14
C VAL A 67 2.83 4.74 -13.00
N LYS A 68 3.88 4.12 -12.42
CA LYS A 68 5.18 4.75 -12.18
C LYS A 68 5.90 5.01 -13.50
N ARG A 69 6.38 6.24 -13.70
CA ARG A 69 7.13 6.67 -14.91
C ARG A 69 8.45 5.92 -15.08
N GLU A 70 9.08 5.50 -13.97
CA GLU A 70 10.40 4.89 -13.98
C GLU A 70 10.44 3.51 -14.66
N ASN A 71 9.38 2.71 -14.46
CA ASN A 71 9.39 1.29 -14.79
C ASN A 71 8.01 0.73 -15.21
N GLY A 72 6.96 1.55 -15.22
CA GLY A 72 5.60 1.12 -15.54
C GLY A 72 4.90 0.29 -14.45
N GLU A 73 5.45 0.22 -13.25
CA GLU A 73 4.81 -0.50 -12.14
C GLU A 73 3.49 0.17 -11.73
N VAL A 74 2.48 -0.65 -11.43
CA VAL A 74 1.16 -0.20 -10.99
C VAL A 74 1.07 -0.21 -9.47
N LEU A 75 0.75 0.94 -8.88
CA LEU A 75 0.50 1.12 -7.46
C LEU A 75 -0.99 1.41 -7.23
N TRP A 76 -1.72 0.40 -6.74
CA TRP A 76 -3.17 0.48 -6.54
C TRP A 76 -3.56 1.16 -5.24
N PHE A 77 -4.22 2.32 -5.31
CA PHE A 77 -4.49 3.14 -4.13
C PHE A 77 -5.61 2.60 -3.23
N GLY A 78 -6.43 1.67 -3.71
CA GLY A 78 -7.62 1.22 -2.98
C GLY A 78 -8.67 2.34 -2.86
N GLY A 79 -9.63 2.17 -1.94
CA GLY A 79 -10.70 3.15 -1.70
C GLY A 79 -10.28 4.39 -0.89
N TYR A 80 -8.99 4.73 -0.88
CA TYR A 80 -8.47 5.87 -0.13
C TYR A 80 -8.55 7.16 -0.96
N ASP A 81 -8.60 8.30 -0.26
CA ASP A 81 -8.53 9.61 -0.89
C ASP A 81 -7.21 9.78 -1.68
N VAL A 82 -7.33 10.19 -2.94
CA VAL A 82 -6.17 10.27 -3.86
C VAL A 82 -5.19 11.33 -3.39
N GLU A 83 -5.68 12.50 -2.99
CA GLU A 83 -4.80 13.59 -2.55
C GLU A 83 -3.99 13.18 -1.32
N TRP A 84 -4.63 12.48 -0.39
CA TRP A 84 -3.99 11.89 0.78
C TRP A 84 -2.86 10.93 0.43
N ILE A 85 -3.13 9.99 -0.48
CA ILE A 85 -2.15 8.99 -0.90
C ILE A 85 -0.99 9.64 -1.65
N LEU A 86 -1.27 10.58 -2.57
CA LEU A 86 -0.24 11.28 -3.31
C LEU A 86 0.66 12.12 -2.40
N LYS A 87 0.11 12.72 -1.34
CA LYS A 87 0.91 13.42 -0.33
C LYS A 87 1.88 12.48 0.39
N GLY A 88 1.44 11.28 0.76
CA GLY A 88 2.33 10.25 1.33
C GLY A 88 3.44 9.84 0.37
N TYR A 89 3.09 9.63 -0.90
CA TYR A 89 4.05 9.30 -1.96
C TYR A 89 5.10 10.40 -2.16
N GLU A 90 4.67 11.66 -2.20
CA GLU A 90 5.52 12.85 -2.32
C GLU A 90 6.45 13.07 -1.12
N LEU A 91 6.07 12.57 0.07
CA LEU A 91 6.92 12.53 1.28
C LEU A 91 7.93 11.36 1.28
N GLY A 92 7.96 10.56 0.21
CA GLY A 92 8.89 9.45 0.02
C GLY A 92 8.40 8.10 0.53
N PHE A 93 7.11 7.97 0.85
CA PHE A 93 6.50 6.68 1.21
C PHE A 93 5.93 6.02 -0.05
N GLN A 94 6.75 5.32 -0.82
CA GLN A 94 6.41 4.92 -2.19
C GLN A 94 5.90 3.48 -2.37
N CYS A 95 5.63 2.76 -1.28
CA CYS A 95 5.10 1.39 -1.30
C CYS A 95 3.86 1.27 -0.40
N HIS A 96 2.90 0.41 -0.77
CA HIS A 96 1.73 0.15 0.08
C HIS A 96 2.10 -0.69 1.30
N ILE A 97 2.88 -1.74 1.07
CA ILE A 97 3.27 -2.71 2.08
C ILE A 97 4.79 -2.86 2.03
N GLY A 98 5.43 -2.85 3.19
CA GLY A 98 6.87 -2.99 3.31
C GLY A 98 7.29 -3.60 4.63
N ASP A 99 8.52 -4.10 4.68
CA ASP A 99 9.18 -4.43 5.93
C ASP A 99 9.70 -3.13 6.56
N LEU A 100 9.29 -2.85 7.80
CA LEU A 100 9.75 -1.72 8.58
C LEU A 100 10.84 -2.17 9.56
N THR A 101 12.08 -1.76 9.34
CA THR A 101 13.22 -2.11 10.20
C THR A 101 13.61 -0.93 11.07
N VAL A 102 13.44 -1.05 12.38
CA VAL A 102 13.97 -0.08 13.34
C VAL A 102 15.42 -0.40 13.62
N THR A 103 16.33 0.48 13.23
CA THR A 103 17.78 0.27 13.32
C THR A 103 18.41 0.92 14.55
N HIS A 104 17.75 1.94 15.12
CA HIS A 104 18.22 2.63 16.32
C HIS A 104 17.05 3.25 17.08
N VAL A 105 17.10 3.24 18.41
CA VAL A 105 16.06 3.82 19.28
C VAL A 105 16.69 4.79 20.28
N ARG A 106 16.14 6.01 20.35
CA ARG A 106 16.48 7.04 21.32
C ARG A 106 15.44 7.13 22.45
N ASP A 107 14.16 6.97 22.11
CA ASP A 107 13.04 6.98 23.06
C ASP A 107 12.14 5.76 22.81
N ILE A 108 12.32 4.71 23.62
CA ILE A 108 11.56 3.46 23.51
C ILE A 108 10.06 3.69 23.72
N GLU A 109 9.67 4.59 24.62
CA GLU A 109 8.27 4.83 24.95
C GLU A 109 7.54 5.49 23.77
N GLN A 110 8.15 6.54 23.21
CA GLN A 110 7.57 7.23 22.06
C GLN A 110 7.61 6.37 20.80
N THR A 111 8.72 5.68 20.52
CA THR A 111 8.81 4.76 19.37
C THR A 111 7.77 3.65 19.48
N ALA A 112 7.59 3.03 20.65
CA ALA A 112 6.60 1.97 20.82
C ALA A 112 5.17 2.47 20.59
N ARG A 113 4.84 3.70 21.00
CA ARG A 113 3.52 4.30 20.74
C ARG A 113 3.25 4.48 19.24
N TYR A 114 4.21 5.00 18.49
CA TYR A 114 4.06 5.13 17.04
C TYR A 114 3.92 3.77 16.35
N LEU A 115 4.77 2.80 16.67
CA LEU A 115 4.69 1.45 16.09
C LEU A 115 3.37 0.74 16.45
N ASN A 116 2.83 0.97 17.64
CA ASN A 116 1.52 0.42 18.03
C ASN A 116 0.36 1.04 17.22
N GLN A 117 0.47 2.30 16.80
CA GLN A 117 -0.52 2.95 15.93
C GLN A 117 -0.55 2.35 14.52
N LEU A 118 0.60 1.87 14.03
CA LEU A 118 0.71 1.21 12.72
C LEU A 118 0.00 -0.16 12.65
N ARG A 119 -0.55 -0.66 13.78
CA ARG A 119 -1.24 -1.96 13.88
C ARG A 119 -0.43 -3.11 13.26
N LEU A 120 0.84 -3.17 13.62
CA LEU A 120 1.77 -4.21 13.17
C LEU A 120 1.32 -5.57 13.70
N TYR A 121 1.45 -6.62 12.91
CA TYR A 121 1.06 -7.98 13.29
C TYR A 121 2.24 -8.95 13.26
N ASN A 122 2.19 -9.91 14.16
CA ASN A 122 3.00 -11.11 14.18
C ASN A 122 2.19 -12.28 13.62
N ILE A 123 2.85 -13.18 12.90
CA ILE A 123 2.24 -14.44 12.47
C ILE A 123 2.72 -15.51 13.43
N ILE A 124 1.82 -16.02 14.26
CA ILE A 124 2.14 -17.10 15.19
C ILE A 124 1.68 -18.42 14.54
N PRO A 125 2.60 -19.38 14.29
CA PRO A 125 2.23 -20.70 13.82
C PRO A 125 1.55 -21.50 14.95
N GLU A 126 0.40 -22.09 14.67
CA GLU A 126 -0.36 -22.94 15.58
C GLU A 126 -0.62 -24.30 14.92
N LEU A 127 -0.17 -25.39 15.55
CA LEU A 127 -0.42 -26.73 15.04
C LEU A 127 -1.73 -27.28 15.60
N ALA A 128 -2.75 -27.41 14.75
CA ALA A 128 -4.04 -27.98 15.12
C ALA A 128 -4.49 -28.99 14.06
N TYR A 129 -4.95 -30.17 14.51
CA TYR A 129 -5.40 -31.27 13.63
C TYR A 129 -4.37 -31.72 12.58
N GLY A 130 -3.07 -31.61 12.89
CA GLY A 130 -1.99 -31.95 11.95
C GLY A 130 -1.74 -30.91 10.86
N VAL A 131 -2.34 -29.72 10.96
CA VAL A 131 -2.16 -28.59 10.03
C VAL A 131 -1.53 -27.41 10.79
N GLU A 132 -0.50 -26.79 10.20
CA GLU A 132 0.09 -25.54 10.70
C GLU A 132 -0.76 -24.35 10.24
N TRP A 133 -1.47 -23.75 11.18
CA TRP A 133 -2.23 -22.52 10.98
C TRP A 133 -1.35 -21.31 11.25
N ARG A 134 -1.54 -20.24 10.47
CA ARG A 134 -0.80 -18.98 10.63
C ARG A 134 -1.76 -17.88 10.99
N ILE A 135 -1.92 -17.64 12.29
CA ILE A 135 -2.91 -16.69 12.80
C ILE A 135 -2.23 -15.33 13.01
N PRO A 136 -2.67 -14.26 12.30
CA PRO A 136 -2.14 -12.94 12.52
C PRO A 136 -2.64 -12.39 13.87
N GLN A 137 -1.72 -11.92 14.71
CA GLN A 137 -2.00 -11.25 15.97
C GLN A 137 -1.29 -9.91 16.00
N TYR A 138 -1.99 -8.85 16.42
CA TYR A 138 -1.34 -7.54 16.57
C TYR A 138 -0.33 -7.56 17.71
N TYR A 139 0.81 -6.90 17.50
CA TYR A 139 1.74 -6.66 18.59
C TYR A 139 1.09 -5.71 19.60
N ASP A 140 1.13 -6.07 20.88
CA ASP A 140 0.80 -5.14 21.94
C ASP A 140 1.98 -4.20 22.25
N LEU A 141 1.69 -3.13 23.00
CA LEU A 141 2.68 -2.12 23.36
C LEU A 141 3.89 -2.70 24.13
N GLN A 142 3.69 -3.70 24.99
CA GLN A 142 4.78 -4.29 25.79
C GLN A 142 5.64 -5.22 24.95
N GLN A 143 5.04 -5.98 24.03
CA GLN A 143 5.76 -6.77 23.04
C GLN A 143 6.64 -5.88 22.17
N ILE A 144 6.10 -4.76 21.65
CA ILE A 144 6.88 -3.78 20.87
C ILE A 144 8.05 -3.24 21.70
N LYS A 145 7.83 -2.79 22.94
CA LYS A 145 8.91 -2.31 23.81
C LYS A 145 9.99 -3.35 24.04
N THR A 146 9.60 -4.61 24.18
CA THR A 146 10.53 -5.72 24.39
C THR A 146 11.40 -5.91 23.15
N LEU A 147 10.79 -5.93 21.97
CA LEU A 147 11.48 -6.03 20.69
C LEU A 147 12.44 -4.85 20.41
N LEU A 148 12.04 -3.63 20.79
CA LEU A 148 12.87 -2.43 20.60
C LEU A 148 14.16 -2.43 21.44
N ARG A 149 14.29 -3.30 22.44
CA ARG A 149 15.55 -3.45 23.21
C ARG A 149 16.62 -4.25 22.46
N THR A 150 16.24 -4.94 21.39
CA THR A 150 17.12 -5.83 20.62
C THR A 150 17.27 -5.37 19.17
N VAL A 151 17.36 -4.05 18.94
CA VAL A 151 17.57 -3.51 17.59
C VAL A 151 18.85 -4.06 16.93
N PRO A 152 18.87 -4.27 15.60
CA PRO A 152 17.78 -3.97 14.67
C PRO A 152 16.61 -4.95 14.77
N VAL A 153 15.38 -4.46 14.66
CA VAL A 153 14.17 -5.29 14.61
C VAL A 153 13.32 -4.95 13.41
N THR A 154 12.83 -5.98 12.72
CA THR A 154 12.00 -5.85 11.51
C THR A 154 10.56 -6.24 11.80
N PHE A 155 9.63 -5.37 11.41
CA PHE A 155 8.20 -5.63 11.43
C PHE A 155 7.73 -5.84 9.99
N SER A 156 7.36 -7.07 9.66
CA SER A 156 7.00 -7.42 8.29
C SER A 156 5.60 -6.97 7.90
N ASN A 157 5.43 -6.73 6.61
CA ASN A 157 4.15 -6.36 5.99
C ASN A 157 3.45 -5.15 6.65
N ALA A 158 4.22 -4.16 7.09
CA ALA A 158 3.69 -2.91 7.60
C ALA A 158 2.97 -2.15 6.48
N ARG A 159 1.84 -1.54 6.79
CA ARG A 159 1.11 -0.66 5.86
C ARG A 159 1.83 0.69 5.82
N ILE A 160 2.59 0.94 4.77
CA ILE A 160 3.48 2.10 4.70
C ILE A 160 2.72 3.33 4.19
N LEU A 161 2.18 3.25 2.98
CA LEU A 161 1.53 4.40 2.33
C LEU A 161 0.26 4.85 3.04
N THR A 162 -0.55 3.93 3.59
CA THR A 162 -1.80 4.32 4.28
C THR A 162 -1.55 4.88 5.68
N GLU A 163 -0.40 4.57 6.29
CA GLU A 163 -0.02 5.03 7.64
C GLU A 163 1.13 6.05 7.59
N TYR A 164 1.30 6.74 6.45
CA TYR A 164 2.45 7.61 6.22
C TYR A 164 2.56 8.74 7.25
N GLU A 165 1.44 9.22 7.81
CA GLU A 165 1.45 10.29 8.81
C GLU A 165 2.10 9.84 10.11
N THR A 166 1.76 8.64 10.60
CA THR A 166 2.40 8.06 11.79
C THR A 166 3.90 7.89 11.54
N LEU A 167 4.30 7.40 10.36
CA LEU A 167 5.70 7.28 9.99
C LEU A 167 6.39 8.65 9.88
N TYR A 168 5.73 9.64 9.30
CA TYR A 168 6.23 11.00 9.18
C TYR A 168 6.44 11.64 10.55
N GLN A 169 5.48 11.51 11.48
CA GLN A 169 5.59 11.97 12.86
C GLN A 169 6.69 11.23 13.62
N MET A 170 6.81 9.91 13.42
CA MET A 170 7.88 9.10 13.99
C MET A 170 9.26 9.59 13.53
N ARG A 171 9.42 9.91 12.22
CA ARG A 171 10.64 10.52 11.67
C ARG A 171 10.90 11.91 12.27
N ALA A 172 9.88 12.78 12.28
CA ALA A 172 10.00 14.16 12.75
C ALA A 172 10.34 14.28 14.24
N SER A 173 9.81 13.37 15.07
CA SER A 173 10.12 13.32 16.51
C SER A 173 11.56 12.89 16.82
N ASN A 174 12.25 12.26 15.86
CA ASN A 174 13.61 11.73 16.04
C ASN A 174 13.72 10.75 17.23
N CYS A 175 12.62 10.03 17.55
CA CYS A 175 12.58 9.02 18.61
C CYS A 175 13.32 7.72 18.21
N CYS A 176 13.42 7.43 16.91
CA CYS A 176 14.15 6.30 16.35
C CYS A 176 14.66 6.59 14.94
N ARG A 177 15.55 5.72 14.44
CA ARG A 177 15.87 5.59 13.01
C ARG A 177 15.28 4.29 12.49
N TYR A 178 14.75 4.34 11.27
CA TYR A 178 14.14 3.18 10.63
C TYR A 178 14.39 3.20 9.13
N GLU A 179 14.28 2.02 8.52
CA GLU A 179 14.36 1.77 7.10
C GLU A 179 13.08 1.06 6.66
N ILE A 180 12.65 1.31 5.43
CA ILE A 180 11.51 0.63 4.81
C ILE A 180 12.03 -0.12 3.59
N ARG A 181 11.77 -1.42 3.54
CA ARG A 181 12.03 -2.25 2.37
C ARG A 181 10.70 -2.65 1.73
N GLU A 182 10.50 -2.26 0.49
CA GLU A 182 9.34 -2.67 -0.29
C GLU A 182 9.31 -4.20 -0.43
N ILE A 183 8.15 -4.80 -0.16
CA ILE A 183 7.88 -6.21 -0.44
C ILE A 183 7.24 -6.25 -1.82
N ARG A 184 7.90 -6.90 -2.77
CA ARG A 184 7.34 -7.02 -4.11
C ARG A 184 6.06 -7.86 -4.06
N GLN A 185 5.06 -7.53 -4.87
CA GLN A 185 3.78 -8.24 -4.85
C GLN A 185 3.89 -9.74 -5.15
N ASP A 186 4.88 -10.16 -5.95
CA ASP A 186 5.19 -11.58 -6.22
C ASP A 186 5.76 -12.33 -5.01
N GLN A 187 6.17 -11.60 -3.97
CA GLN A 187 6.70 -12.15 -2.72
C GLN A 187 5.68 -12.17 -1.58
N LEU A 188 4.50 -11.57 -1.79
CA LEU A 188 3.41 -11.70 -0.83
C LEU A 188 2.91 -13.15 -0.86
N PRO A 189 2.70 -13.80 0.30
CA PRO A 189 2.15 -15.14 0.33
C PRO A 189 0.82 -15.11 -0.42
N ILE A 190 0.75 -15.88 -1.52
CA ILE A 190 -0.46 -16.05 -2.31
C ILE A 190 -1.57 -16.37 -1.32
N LYS A 191 -2.61 -15.51 -1.25
CA LYS A 191 -3.85 -15.88 -0.57
C LYS A 191 -4.30 -17.16 -1.25
N SER A 192 -4.10 -18.30 -0.61
CA SER A 192 -4.74 -19.54 -1.02
C SER A 192 -6.23 -19.30 -0.83
N SER A 193 -6.88 -18.86 -1.90
CA SER A 193 -8.33 -18.73 -1.99
C SER A 193 -8.90 -20.10 -1.65
N GLN A 194 -9.57 -20.20 -0.51
CA GLN A 194 -10.53 -21.25 -0.22
C GLN A 194 -11.89 -20.80 -0.72
#